data_AF-A0A7S4P401-F1
#
_entry.id   AF-A0A7S4P401-F1
#
_cell.length_a   1.000
_cell.length_b   1.000
_cell.length_c   1.000
_cell.angle_alpha   90.00
_cell.angle_beta   90.00
_cell.angle_gamma   90.00
#
_symmetry.space_group_name_H-M   'P 1'
#
loop_
_entity.id
_entity.type
_entity.pdbx_description
1 polymer ?
#
loop_
_entity_poly.entity_id
_entity_poly.type
_entity_poly.pdbx_seq_one_letter_code
_entity_poly.pdbx_strand_id
1 'polypeptide(L)'
;MSSQPEPELTSRQYQRKVAAEFTGSLLFQFLAGVAALSSVKYGLAAAALGIGFSYMVISFALRGISVGHLNPAVTVSLLVTQPKGYNIDWVLCCMYITAQIIGSIIGMFMVVFLIPMDTPPCNNPDGCNPVDPLVYYSLFMARGTLTGSPRLSVFLMEFFCTSALVWVFYGTSA
;
A
#
# COMPACT_ATOMS: atom_id res chain seq x y z
N MET A 1 7.25 15.06 -37.41
CA MET A 1 6.82 13.70 -37.04
C MET A 1 5.47 13.86 -36.37
N SER A 2 4.37 13.54 -37.06
CA SER A 2 3.02 13.79 -36.56
C SER A 2 2.80 13.03 -35.26
N SER A 3 2.46 13.73 -34.18
CA SER A 3 1.98 13.13 -32.93
C SER A 3 0.65 12.45 -33.20
N GLN A 4 0.70 11.20 -33.64
CA GLN A 4 -0.49 10.35 -33.66
C GLN A 4 -0.96 10.23 -32.21
N PRO A 5 -2.27 10.44 -31.92
CA PRO A 5 -2.78 10.24 -30.57
C PRO A 5 -2.51 8.80 -30.13
N GLU A 6 -2.05 8.64 -28.89
CA GLU A 6 -1.86 7.33 -28.28
C GLU A 6 -3.17 6.53 -28.39
N PRO A 7 -3.13 5.25 -28.79
CA PRO A 7 -4.34 4.46 -28.98
C PRO A 7 -5.10 4.30 -27.64
N GLU A 8 -6.42 4.52 -27.67
CA GLU A 8 -7.27 4.32 -26.50
C GLU A 8 -7.18 2.88 -25.98
N LEU A 9 -7.18 2.72 -24.65
CA LEU A 9 -7.12 1.43 -24.00
C LEU A 9 -8.39 0.62 -24.27
N THR A 10 -8.21 -0.64 -24.68
CA THR A 10 -9.32 -1.59 -24.85
C THR A 10 -9.96 -1.96 -23.50
N SER A 11 -11.24 -2.32 -23.50
CA SER A 11 -11.96 -2.77 -22.29
C SER A 11 -11.25 -3.92 -21.55
N ARG A 12 -10.65 -4.85 -22.31
CA ARG A 12 -9.88 -5.96 -21.74
C ARG A 12 -8.59 -5.47 -21.05
N GLN A 13 -7.95 -4.43 -21.56
CA GLN A 13 -6.79 -3.83 -20.89
C GLN A 13 -7.18 -3.13 -19.60
N TYR A 14 -8.31 -2.40 -19.58
CA TYR A 14 -8.89 -1.83 -18.35
C TYR A 14 -9.08 -2.90 -17.29
N GLN A 15 -9.79 -3.99 -17.62
CA GLN A 15 -10.07 -5.08 -16.68
C GLN A 15 -8.79 -5.71 -16.12
N ARG A 16 -7.80 -5.98 -16.98
CA ARG A 16 -6.51 -6.55 -16.55
C ARG A 16 -5.74 -5.61 -15.62
N LYS A 17 -5.72 -4.33 -15.94
CA LYS A 17 -5.07 -3.29 -15.14
C LYS A 17 -5.72 -3.14 -13.76
N VAL A 18 -7.05 -3.08 -13.71
CA VAL A 18 -7.82 -2.98 -12.45
C VAL A 18 -7.67 -4.24 -11.60
N ALA A 19 -7.73 -5.43 -12.21
CA ALA A 19 -7.52 -6.69 -11.49
C ALA A 19 -6.08 -6.81 -10.94
N ALA A 20 -5.09 -6.30 -11.67
CA ALA A 20 -3.71 -6.22 -11.21
C ALA A 20 -3.56 -5.30 -9.99
N GLU A 21 -4.16 -4.10 -10.01
CA GLU A 21 -4.14 -3.20 -8.84
C GLU A 21 -4.87 -3.79 -7.64
N PHE A 22 -6.03 -4.43 -7.85
CA PHE A 22 -6.74 -5.12 -6.78
C PHE A 22 -5.89 -6.22 -6.13
N THR A 23 -5.36 -7.14 -6.95
CA THR A 23 -4.58 -8.29 -6.47
C THR A 23 -3.26 -7.82 -5.87
N GLY A 24 -2.62 -6.84 -6.48
CA GLY A 24 -1.39 -6.24 -6.00
C GLY A 24 -1.55 -5.58 -4.64
N SER A 25 -2.60 -4.75 -4.45
CA SER A 25 -2.86 -4.11 -3.17
C SER A 25 -3.26 -5.10 -2.08
N LEU A 26 -4.00 -6.15 -2.43
CA LEU A 26 -4.31 -7.25 -1.53
C LEU A 26 -3.05 -7.93 -1.02
N LEU A 27 -2.19 -8.37 -1.94
CA LEU A 27 -0.94 -9.06 -1.58
C LEU A 27 0.02 -8.13 -0.84
N PHE A 28 0.11 -6.87 -1.28
CA PHE A 28 0.96 -5.87 -0.64
C PHE A 28 0.52 -5.62 0.80
N GLN A 29 -0.77 -5.39 1.02
CA GLN A 29 -1.28 -5.12 2.36
C GLN A 29 -1.15 -6.34 3.28
N PHE A 30 -1.34 -7.55 2.75
CA PHE A 30 -1.11 -8.79 3.50
C PHE A 30 0.35 -8.89 3.97
N LEU A 31 1.31 -8.78 3.05
CA LEU A 31 2.74 -8.88 3.37
C LEU A 31 3.22 -7.73 4.25
N ALA A 32 2.77 -6.50 3.98
CA ALA A 32 3.09 -5.33 4.77
C ALA A 32 2.55 -5.46 6.21
N GLY A 33 1.34 -6.01 6.38
CA GLY A 33 0.76 -6.29 7.70
C GLY A 33 1.58 -7.33 8.47
N VAL A 34 1.98 -8.43 7.83
CA VAL A 34 2.87 -9.44 8.44
C VAL A 34 4.23 -8.84 8.83
N ALA A 35 4.81 -8.01 7.96
CA ALA A 35 6.07 -7.32 8.23
C ALA A 35 5.94 -6.35 9.41
N ALA A 36 4.82 -5.62 9.50
CA ALA A 36 4.53 -4.73 10.62
C ALA A 36 4.40 -5.50 11.94
N LEU A 37 3.69 -6.64 11.95
CA LEU A 37 3.58 -7.50 13.13
C LEU A 37 4.94 -8.05 13.59
N SER A 38 5.81 -8.37 12.64
CA SER A 38 7.15 -8.87 12.91
C SER A 38 8.04 -7.83 13.63
N SER A 39 7.68 -6.54 13.62
CA SER A 39 8.42 -5.49 14.34
C SER A 39 8.49 -5.72 15.85
N VAL A 40 7.52 -6.42 16.43
CA VAL A 40 7.50 -6.73 17.87
C VAL A 40 8.71 -7.56 18.26
N LYS A 41 9.14 -8.49 17.39
CA LYS A 41 10.28 -9.39 17.63
C LYS A 41 11.58 -8.88 17.03
N TYR A 42 11.52 -8.25 15.86
CA TYR A 42 12.69 -7.92 15.04
C TYR A 42 12.95 -6.40 14.90
N GLY A 43 12.11 -5.55 15.49
CA GLY A 43 12.25 -4.09 15.50
C GLY A 43 11.70 -3.37 14.27
N LEU A 44 11.66 -2.04 14.34
CA LEU A 44 11.09 -1.18 13.29
C LEU A 44 11.84 -1.25 11.95
N ALA A 45 13.15 -1.47 11.98
CA ALA A 45 13.95 -1.61 10.75
C ALA A 45 13.52 -2.84 9.93
N ALA A 46 13.23 -3.96 10.59
CA ALA A 46 12.76 -5.17 9.93
C ALA A 46 11.39 -4.95 9.27
N ALA A 47 10.47 -4.25 9.95
CA ALA A 47 9.18 -3.88 9.36
C ALA A 47 9.34 -2.93 8.16
N ALA A 48 10.16 -1.88 8.29
CA ALA A 48 10.39 -0.92 7.21
C ALA A 48 10.96 -1.60 5.96
N LEU A 49 11.96 -2.47 6.12
CA LEU A 49 12.53 -3.26 5.02
C LEU A 49 11.52 -4.26 4.45
N GLY A 50 10.77 -4.96 5.30
CA GLY A 50 9.76 -5.93 4.87
C GLY A 50 8.64 -5.28 4.04
N ILE A 51 8.12 -4.14 4.49
CA ILE A 51 7.12 -3.35 3.76
C ILE A 51 7.70 -2.85 2.43
N GLY A 52 8.91 -2.28 2.46
CA GLY A 52 9.59 -1.76 1.27
C GLY A 52 9.86 -2.83 0.22
N PHE A 53 10.39 -3.99 0.61
CA PHE A 53 10.64 -5.10 -0.31
C PHE A 53 9.35 -5.71 -0.84
N SER A 54 8.30 -5.82 -0.02
CA SER A 54 6.99 -6.29 -0.48
C SER A 54 6.43 -5.38 -1.56
N TYR A 55 6.48 -4.06 -1.35
CA TYR A 55 6.08 -3.08 -2.36
C TYR A 55 6.90 -3.22 -3.64
N MET A 56 8.23 -3.28 -3.52
CA MET A 56 9.15 -3.40 -4.65
C MET A 56 8.86 -4.64 -5.51
N VAL A 57 8.74 -5.81 -4.89
CA VAL A 57 8.54 -7.08 -5.60
C VAL A 57 7.20 -7.08 -6.34
N ILE A 58 6.12 -6.65 -5.69
CA ILE A 58 4.78 -6.65 -6.29
C ILE A 58 4.70 -5.60 -7.40
N SER A 59 5.19 -4.38 -7.17
CA SER A 59 5.21 -3.33 -8.19
C SER A 59 6.03 -3.77 -9.40
N PHE A 60 7.20 -4.40 -9.20
CA PHE A 60 8.00 -4.93 -10.29
C PHE A 60 7.27 -6.04 -11.07
N ALA A 61 6.60 -6.96 -10.38
CA ALA A 61 5.83 -8.04 -11.01
C ALA A 61 4.65 -7.51 -11.85
N LEU A 62 4.01 -6.41 -11.42
CA LEU A 62 2.87 -5.80 -12.10
C LEU A 62 3.26 -4.75 -13.14
N ARG A 63 4.56 -4.49 -13.31
CA ARG A 63 5.08 -3.42 -14.16
C ARG A 63 4.53 -3.45 -15.59
N GLY A 64 4.46 -4.65 -16.18
CA GLY A 64 3.96 -4.86 -17.55
C GLY A 64 2.43 -4.86 -17.70
N ILE A 65 1.67 -4.70 -16.62
CA ILE A 65 0.20 -4.72 -16.63
C ILE A 65 -0.35 -3.37 -16.21
N SER A 66 -0.30 -3.06 -14.91
CA SER A 66 -0.83 -1.82 -14.31
C SER A 66 0.25 -0.84 -13.89
N VAL A 67 1.54 -1.22 -14.02
CA VAL A 67 2.70 -0.62 -13.35
C VAL A 67 2.81 -0.99 -11.88
N GLY A 68 1.68 -1.25 -11.20
CA GLY A 68 1.65 -1.57 -9.78
C GLY A 68 1.78 -0.31 -8.95
N HIS A 69 0.75 0.53 -9.01
CA HIS A 69 0.67 1.76 -8.21
C HIS A 69 0.44 1.44 -6.75
N LEU A 70 -0.49 0.52 -6.47
CA LEU A 70 -0.82 -0.03 -5.16
C LEU A 70 -1.16 1.02 -4.09
N ASN A 71 -1.37 2.28 -4.50
CA ASN A 71 -1.48 3.43 -3.64
C ASN A 71 -2.33 4.51 -4.34
N PRO A 72 -3.44 4.96 -3.72
CA PRO A 72 -4.28 6.02 -4.27
C PRO A 72 -3.53 7.33 -4.53
N ALA A 73 -2.64 7.76 -3.64
CA ALA A 73 -1.87 8.99 -3.79
C ALA A 73 -0.89 8.91 -4.97
N VAL A 74 -0.25 7.76 -5.18
CA VAL A 74 0.61 7.51 -6.36
C VAL A 74 -0.24 7.55 -7.64
N THR A 75 -1.42 6.92 -7.62
CA THR A 75 -2.34 6.92 -8.76
C THR A 75 -2.78 8.33 -9.15
N VAL A 76 -3.20 9.13 -8.17
CA VAL A 76 -3.56 10.54 -8.39
C VAL A 76 -2.36 11.33 -8.89
N SER A 77 -1.17 11.12 -8.33
CA SER A 77 0.02 11.85 -8.77
C SER A 77 0.35 11.58 -10.25
N LEU A 78 0.23 10.33 -10.70
CA LEU A 78 0.54 9.94 -12.08
C LEU A 78 -0.55 10.38 -13.06
N LEU A 79 -1.81 10.46 -12.60
CA LEU A 79 -2.89 11.10 -13.34
C LEU A 79 -2.63 12.61 -13.54
N VAL A 80 -2.12 13.32 -12.54
CA VAL A 80 -1.85 14.77 -12.65
C VAL A 80 -0.59 15.06 -13.47
N THR A 81 0.45 14.28 -13.26
CA THR A 81 1.77 14.53 -13.86
C THR A 81 1.91 13.97 -15.27
N GLN A 82 1.13 12.94 -15.64
CA GLN A 82 1.14 12.29 -16.96
C GLN A 82 2.57 12.08 -17.53
N PRO A 83 3.47 11.42 -16.79
CA PRO A 83 4.79 11.11 -17.31
C PRO A 83 4.70 10.27 -18.59
N LYS A 84 5.68 10.41 -19.48
CA LYS A 84 5.71 9.65 -20.74
C LYS A 84 5.61 8.14 -20.45
N GLY A 85 4.76 7.45 -21.20
CA GLY A 85 4.51 6.02 -21.03
C GLY A 85 3.42 5.67 -20.00
N TYR A 86 2.88 6.66 -19.27
CA TYR A 86 1.72 6.49 -18.40
C TYR A 86 0.50 7.14 -19.01
N ASN A 87 -0.43 6.33 -19.51
CA ASN A 87 -1.73 6.79 -19.98
C ASN A 87 -2.78 6.40 -18.95
N ILE A 88 -3.07 7.32 -18.03
CA ILE A 88 -4.12 7.14 -17.02
C ILE A 88 -5.14 8.24 -17.22
N ASP A 89 -6.36 7.84 -17.51
CA ASP A 89 -7.50 8.74 -17.55
C ASP A 89 -8.20 8.78 -16.18
N TRP A 90 -9.16 9.69 -16.06
CA TRP A 90 -9.93 9.86 -14.81
C TRP A 90 -10.70 8.60 -14.43
N VAL A 91 -11.23 7.86 -15.42
CA VAL A 91 -12.02 6.64 -15.14
C VAL A 91 -11.11 5.53 -14.60
N LEU A 92 -9.97 5.26 -15.25
CA LEU A 92 -9.02 4.26 -14.77
C LEU A 92 -8.47 4.63 -13.40
N CYS A 93 -8.20 5.91 -13.13
CA CYS A 93 -7.78 6.39 -11.83
C CYS A 93 -8.80 6.03 -10.73
N CYS A 94 -10.08 6.34 -10.93
CA CYS A 94 -11.12 6.00 -9.96
C CYS A 94 -11.27 4.48 -9.77
N MET A 95 -11.16 3.70 -10.85
CA MET A 95 -11.20 2.23 -10.77
C MET A 95 -9.99 1.67 -10.03
N TYR A 96 -8.80 2.21 -10.25
CA TYR A 96 -7.57 1.85 -9.53
C TYR A 96 -7.72 2.12 -8.04
N ILE A 97 -8.15 3.33 -7.65
CA ILE A 97 -8.32 3.69 -6.24
C ILE A 97 -9.32 2.75 -5.56
N THR A 98 -10.44 2.46 -6.23
CA THR A 98 -11.46 1.54 -5.71
C THR A 98 -10.88 0.13 -5.54
N ALA A 99 -10.18 -0.38 -6.55
CA ALA A 99 -9.52 -1.68 -6.51
C ALA A 99 -8.46 -1.77 -5.39
N GLN A 100 -7.65 -0.73 -5.23
CA GLN A 100 -6.61 -0.63 -4.21
C GLN A 100 -7.22 -0.65 -2.81
N ILE A 101 -8.26 0.15 -2.55
CA ILE A 101 -8.93 0.21 -1.24
C ILE A 101 -9.54 -1.15 -0.89
N ILE A 102 -10.31 -1.75 -1.80
CA ILE A 102 -10.96 -3.04 -1.54
C ILE A 102 -9.90 -4.14 -1.36
N GLY A 103 -8.88 -4.16 -2.23
CA GLY A 103 -7.77 -5.10 -2.16
C GLY A 103 -7.06 -5.03 -0.81
N SER A 104 -6.66 -3.82 -0.38
CA SER A 104 -5.99 -3.62 0.91
C SER A 104 -6.86 -4.03 2.10
N ILE A 105 -8.16 -3.70 2.09
CA ILE A 105 -9.07 -4.12 3.16
C ILE A 105 -9.08 -5.64 3.29
N ILE A 106 -9.24 -6.36 2.17
CA ILE A 106 -9.24 -7.84 2.15
C ILE A 106 -7.88 -8.38 2.59
N GLY A 107 -6.78 -7.82 2.10
CA GLY A 107 -5.42 -8.23 2.47
C GLY A 107 -5.17 -8.11 3.97
N MET A 108 -5.66 -7.05 4.61
CA MET A 108 -5.55 -6.91 6.06
C MET A 108 -6.47 -7.88 6.81
N PHE A 109 -7.69 -8.14 6.33
CA PHE A 109 -8.52 -9.21 6.91
C PHE A 109 -7.82 -10.57 6.85
N MET A 110 -7.11 -10.88 5.76
CA MET A 110 -6.32 -12.12 5.69
C MET A 110 -5.24 -12.18 6.76
N VAL A 111 -4.58 -11.07 7.11
CA VAL A 111 -3.61 -11.05 8.22
C VAL A 111 -4.32 -11.40 9.53
N VAL A 112 -5.45 -10.75 9.81
CA VAL A 112 -6.23 -10.95 11.05
C VAL A 112 -6.70 -12.40 11.20
N PHE A 113 -7.10 -13.06 10.12
CA PHE A 113 -7.66 -14.42 10.18
C PHE A 113 -6.62 -15.53 10.02
N LEU A 114 -5.52 -15.31 9.30
CA LEU A 114 -4.56 -16.36 8.96
C LEU A 114 -3.31 -16.35 9.84
N ILE A 115 -2.96 -15.22 10.45
CA ILE A 115 -1.75 -15.11 11.26
C ILE A 115 -2.12 -15.28 12.74
N PRO A 116 -1.63 -16.34 13.42
CA PRO A 116 -1.84 -16.47 14.85
C PRO A 116 -1.11 -15.34 15.57
N MET A 117 -1.86 -14.57 16.33
CA MET A 117 -1.32 -13.52 17.19
C MET A 117 -1.04 -14.18 18.53
N ASP A 118 0.24 -14.44 18.84
CA ASP A 118 0.63 -14.96 20.14
C ASP A 118 0.20 -13.94 21.22
N THR A 119 -0.85 -14.26 21.96
CA THR A 119 -1.18 -13.54 23.19
C THR A 119 -0.01 -13.74 24.15
N PRO A 120 0.57 -12.67 24.73
CA PRO A 120 1.60 -12.83 25.74
C PRO A 120 1.06 -13.73 26.87
N PRO A 121 1.88 -14.66 27.42
CA PRO A 121 1.44 -15.57 28.47
C PRO A 121 0.92 -14.77 29.66
N CYS A 122 -0.26 -15.13 30.14
CA CYS A 122 -0.92 -14.47 31.26
C CYS A 122 -0.23 -14.77 32.59
N ASN A 123 0.91 -14.12 32.82
CA ASN A 123 1.68 -14.29 34.05
C ASN A 123 1.51 -13.09 35.01
N ASN A 124 0.61 -12.14 34.70
CA ASN A 124 0.38 -10.96 35.53
C ASN A 124 -0.96 -11.09 36.29
N PRO A 125 -1.03 -10.76 37.59
CA PRO A 125 -2.24 -10.87 38.43
C PRO A 125 -3.37 -9.91 38.03
N ASP A 126 -3.11 -8.98 37.10
CA ASP A 126 -4.05 -7.95 36.64
C ASP A 126 -4.98 -8.43 35.50
N GLY A 127 -4.89 -9.71 35.13
CA GLY A 127 -5.76 -10.38 34.16
C GLY A 127 -5.14 -10.51 32.76
N CYS A 128 -5.45 -11.62 32.08
CA CYS A 128 -5.29 -11.71 30.62
C CYS A 128 -6.18 -10.63 29.99
N ASN A 129 -5.62 -9.55 29.44
CA ASN A 129 -6.38 -8.83 28.43
C ASN A 129 -6.40 -9.75 27.19
N PRO A 130 -7.56 -10.31 26.77
CA PRO A 130 -7.65 -10.90 25.45
C PRO A 130 -7.21 -9.83 24.46
N VAL A 131 -6.27 -10.17 23.55
CA VAL A 131 -5.65 -9.28 22.54
C VAL A 131 -6.37 -7.95 22.45
N ASP A 132 -5.80 -6.90 23.06
CA ASP A 132 -6.48 -5.60 23.20
C ASP A 132 -7.13 -5.22 21.86
N PRO A 133 -8.45 -4.93 21.78
CA PRO A 133 -9.12 -4.58 20.52
C PRO A 133 -8.40 -3.45 19.76
N LEU A 134 -7.68 -2.59 20.48
CA LEU A 134 -6.79 -1.56 19.96
C LEU A 134 -5.66 -2.10 19.05
N VAL A 135 -5.16 -3.31 19.29
CA VAL A 135 -4.17 -3.98 18.44
C VAL A 135 -4.79 -4.27 17.07
N TYR A 136 -6.02 -4.78 17.02
CA TYR A 136 -6.74 -4.99 15.76
C TYR A 136 -7.01 -3.68 15.02
N TYR A 137 -7.36 -2.58 15.71
CA TYR A 137 -7.51 -1.28 15.07
C TYR A 137 -6.18 -0.72 14.52
N SER A 138 -5.07 -0.95 15.24
CA SER A 138 -3.73 -0.51 14.79
C SER A 138 -3.18 -1.31 13.59
N LEU A 139 -3.77 -2.46 13.29
CA LEU A 139 -3.47 -3.21 12.07
C LEU A 139 -4.04 -2.49 10.85
N PHE A 140 -5.31 -2.09 10.87
CA PHE A 140 -5.94 -1.42 9.72
C PHE A 140 -5.43 0.00 9.49
N MET A 141 -4.95 0.68 10.52
CA MET A 141 -4.41 2.03 10.42
C MET A 141 -3.15 2.19 11.25
N ALA A 142 -2.09 2.72 10.63
CA ALA A 142 -0.90 3.13 11.35
C ALA A 142 -1.27 4.20 12.39
N ARG A 143 -1.27 3.81 13.67
CA ARG A 143 -1.29 4.77 14.77
C ARG A 143 0.14 5.20 15.02
N GLY A 144 0.43 6.48 14.82
CA GLY A 144 1.72 7.05 15.19
C GLY A 144 2.00 6.82 16.68
N THR A 145 3.02 6.03 17.00
CA THR A 145 3.53 5.84 18.37
C THR A 145 4.07 7.14 18.96
N LEU A 146 4.32 8.16 18.13
CA LEU A 146 4.62 9.53 18.54
C LEU A 146 3.34 10.30 18.89
N THR A 147 2.56 9.77 19.83
CA THR A 147 1.25 10.30 20.28
C THR A 147 1.31 11.72 20.87
N GLY A 148 2.50 12.31 21.02
CA GLY A 148 2.71 13.73 21.37
C GLY A 148 3.07 14.66 20.19
N SER A 149 3.18 14.16 18.96
CA SER A 149 3.55 14.99 17.81
C SER A 149 2.39 15.87 17.36
N PRO A 150 2.63 17.14 16.96
CA PRO A 150 1.62 17.93 16.28
C PRO A 150 1.13 17.21 15.01
N ARG A 151 -0.17 17.28 14.71
CA ARG A 151 -0.79 16.71 13.48
C ARG A 151 -0.05 17.12 12.21
N LEU A 152 0.53 18.32 12.21
CA LEU A 152 1.36 18.85 11.13
C LEU A 152 2.61 18.00 10.88
N SER A 153 3.27 17.48 11.92
CA SER A 153 4.48 16.67 11.76
C SER A 153 4.20 15.34 11.06
N VAL A 154 3.07 14.70 11.40
CA VAL A 154 2.63 13.45 10.75
C VAL A 154 2.30 13.72 9.29
N PHE A 155 1.53 14.78 9.04
CA PHE A 155 1.20 15.20 7.67
C PHE A 155 2.46 15.47 6.83
N LEU A 156 3.43 16.23 7.36
CA LEU A 156 4.67 16.52 6.65
C LEU A 156 5.46 15.25 6.37
N MET A 157 5.55 14.34 7.35
CA MET A 157 6.22 13.05 7.16
C MET A 157 5.57 12.24 6.03
N GLU A 158 4.23 12.08 6.05
CA GLU A 158 3.51 11.34 5.02
C GLU A 158 3.64 12.00 3.64
N PHE A 159 3.58 13.34 3.59
CA PHE A 159 3.75 14.11 2.37
C PHE A 159 5.13 13.89 1.75
N PHE A 160 6.21 14.01 2.53
CA PHE A 160 7.57 13.81 2.01
C PHE A 160 7.86 12.35 1.65
N CYS A 161 7.41 11.39 2.47
CA CYS A 161 7.55 9.95 2.15
C CYS A 161 6.81 9.59 0.86
N THR A 162 5.59 10.08 0.67
CA THR A 162 4.82 9.84 -0.55
C THR A 162 5.45 10.56 -1.76
N SER A 163 5.93 11.79 -1.58
CA SER A 163 6.62 12.53 -2.64
C SER A 163 7.88 11.79 -3.11
N ALA A 164 8.66 11.22 -2.19
CA ALA A 164 9.81 10.40 -2.53
C ALA A 164 9.41 9.15 -3.33
N LEU A 165 8.33 8.48 -2.94
CA LEU A 165 7.79 7.33 -3.69
C LEU A 165 7.36 7.72 -5.10
N VAL A 166 6.62 8.82 -5.26
CA VAL A 166 6.21 9.35 -6.59
C VAL A 166 7.44 9.68 -7.44
N TRP A 167 8.48 10.26 -6.85
CA TRP A 167 9.71 10.55 -7.56
C TRP A 167 10.42 9.29 -8.06
N VAL A 168 10.33 8.17 -7.34
CA VAL A 168 10.84 6.87 -7.81
C VAL A 168 10.07 6.38 -9.03
N PHE A 169 8.74 6.51 -9.07
CA PHE A 169 7.96 6.19 -10.27
C PHE A 169 8.36 7.06 -11.45
N TYR A 170 8.57 8.35 -11.21
CA TYR A 170 9.07 9.27 -12.23
C TYR A 170 10.47 8.89 -12.74
N GLY A 171 11.43 8.70 -11.83
CA GLY A 171 12.80 8.35 -12.17
C GLY A 171 12.95 6.99 -12.83
N THR A 172 12.03 6.05 -12.57
CA THR A 172 12.03 4.73 -13.20
C THR A 172 11.15 4.64 -14.44
N SER A 173 10.48 5.73 -14.84
CA SER A 173 9.62 5.81 -16.05
C SER A 173 10.39 6.10 -17.34
N ALA A 174 11.73 6.19 -17.27
CA ALA A 174 12.61 6.42 -18.41
C ALA A 174 12.79 5.19 -19.32
#